data_AF-A0A1G2IX41-F1
#
_entry.id   AF-A0A1G2IX41-F1
#
_cell.length_a   1.000
_cell.length_b   1.000
_cell.length_c   1.000
_cell.angle_alpha   90.00
_cell.angle_beta   90.00
_cell.angle_gamma   90.00
#
_symmetry.space_group_name_H-M   'P 1'
#
loop_
_entity.id
_entity.type
_entity.pdbx_description
1 polymer ?
#
loop_
_entity_poly.entity_id
_entity_poly.type
_entity_poly.pdbx_seq_one_letter_code
_entity_poly.pdbx_strand_id
1 'polypeptide(L)'
;MDKNDEQILVVPSEIIFAKEKWQGLKTDNLDYYLDLIKNNCQFKRRGDMENDPSFQQIIPYMLFSFGDKFFAYNYLKNAGEQRLVNTDYQLGVGGHINKDDINGDTDVLETGMAREWEEEVDFKGNFLQKRLVGIINDDSREVEKVHLGLVYHFVGDSPEILVKETDKMKGKLFDLKDISENISHSPWMQIVYKNYLFKFLKTKKIIGVTGEIGAGKDTFCQYVKENFPNVSIFRFSDALTEVLKIFFDSVKRDDQQWISTQLRERFGQDILVKALIKKINNISEGVVILNGVRRPGDFTALKQIAGKLVYVGADVRKRWERVVLRKEKADDDVPFEKFLELSGAEAEQQISAIGGQADFRIENNGSKEEFFSQIKKVIDLI
;
A
#
# COMPACT_ATOMS: atom_id res chain seq x y z
N MET A 1 -35.56 -26.39 -7.75
CA MET A 1 -35.16 -26.20 -9.16
C MET A 1 -33.66 -26.46 -9.24
N ASP A 2 -33.16 -27.05 -10.31
CA ASP A 2 -31.71 -27.14 -10.52
C ASP A 2 -31.17 -25.72 -10.77
N LYS A 3 -30.02 -25.36 -10.19
CA LYS A 3 -29.36 -24.06 -10.45
C LYS A 3 -29.10 -23.85 -11.94
N ASN A 4 -28.89 -24.93 -12.69
CA ASN A 4 -28.69 -24.86 -14.14
C ASN A 4 -29.91 -24.34 -14.90
N ASP A 5 -31.11 -24.40 -14.30
CA ASP A 5 -32.35 -23.94 -14.93
C ASP A 5 -32.65 -22.45 -14.66
N GLU A 6 -31.87 -21.81 -13.80
CA GLU A 6 -31.97 -20.37 -13.51
C GLU A 6 -31.83 -19.54 -14.80
N GLN A 7 -32.65 -18.49 -14.91
CA GLN A 7 -32.57 -17.53 -16.01
C GLN A 7 -31.68 -16.36 -15.58
N ILE A 8 -30.46 -16.30 -16.10
CA ILE A 8 -29.43 -15.34 -15.70
C ILE A 8 -29.23 -14.24 -16.75
N LEU A 9 -28.83 -13.06 -16.29
CA LEU A 9 -28.54 -11.91 -17.12
C LEU A 9 -27.21 -12.11 -17.86
N VAL A 10 -27.27 -12.01 -19.19
CA VAL A 10 -26.11 -12.09 -20.07
C VAL A 10 -26.10 -10.93 -21.07
N VAL A 11 -24.93 -10.60 -21.61
CA VAL A 11 -24.77 -9.68 -22.75
C VAL A 11 -23.97 -10.38 -23.86
N PRO A 12 -24.30 -10.18 -25.16
CA PRO A 12 -23.48 -10.72 -26.24
C PRO A 12 -22.04 -10.21 -26.19
N SER A 13 -21.07 -11.13 -26.26
CA SER A 13 -19.63 -10.84 -26.24
C SER A 13 -19.22 -9.89 -27.37
N GLU A 14 -19.83 -10.06 -28.55
CA GLU A 14 -19.57 -9.21 -29.73
C GLU A 14 -19.98 -7.74 -29.52
N ILE A 15 -20.97 -7.48 -28.66
CA ILE A 15 -21.44 -6.13 -28.35
C ILE A 15 -20.55 -5.49 -27.30
N ILE A 16 -20.31 -6.19 -26.18
CA ILE A 16 -19.54 -5.63 -25.07
C ILE A 16 -18.08 -5.39 -25.44
N PHE A 17 -17.51 -6.26 -26.28
CA PHE A 17 -16.11 -6.17 -26.74
C PHE A 17 -15.95 -5.53 -28.13
N ALA A 18 -17.01 -4.97 -28.72
CA ALA A 18 -16.99 -4.38 -30.07
C ALA A 18 -15.89 -3.32 -30.25
N LYS A 19 -15.69 -2.49 -29.23
CA LYS A 19 -14.71 -1.39 -29.25
C LYS A 19 -13.34 -1.81 -28.75
N GLU A 20 -13.31 -2.58 -27.67
CA GLU A 20 -12.11 -3.00 -26.98
C GLU A 20 -12.42 -4.25 -26.16
N LYS A 21 -11.52 -5.24 -26.22
CA LYS A 21 -11.47 -6.33 -25.25
C LYS A 21 -10.27 -6.11 -24.33
N TRP A 22 -10.47 -6.18 -23.02
CA TRP A 22 -9.42 -5.96 -22.02
C TRP A 22 -9.21 -7.21 -21.16
N GLN A 23 -8.06 -7.28 -20.47
CA GLN A 23 -7.76 -8.29 -19.47
C GLN A 23 -7.48 -7.57 -18.14
N GLY A 24 -8.22 -7.90 -17.09
CA GLY A 24 -8.15 -7.24 -15.79
C GLY A 24 -9.32 -6.29 -15.52
N LEU A 25 -9.07 -5.24 -14.73
CA LEU A 25 -10.09 -4.28 -14.30
C LEU A 25 -10.12 -3.03 -15.19
N LYS A 26 -11.19 -2.85 -15.96
CA LYS A 26 -11.47 -1.59 -16.66
C LYS A 26 -12.06 -0.58 -15.70
N THR A 27 -11.54 0.65 -15.71
CA THR A 27 -11.93 1.72 -14.76
C THR A 27 -12.33 3.03 -15.44
N ASP A 28 -12.15 3.12 -16.76
CA ASP A 28 -12.52 4.25 -17.60
C ASP A 28 -13.83 3.97 -18.35
N ASN A 29 -14.58 5.03 -18.65
CA ASN A 29 -15.81 4.97 -19.48
C ASN A 29 -16.86 3.95 -18.99
N LEU A 30 -17.00 3.77 -17.68
CA LEU A 30 -17.88 2.74 -17.11
C LEU A 30 -19.35 2.92 -17.52
N ASP A 31 -19.84 4.16 -17.59
CA ASP A 31 -21.21 4.46 -17.99
C ASP A 31 -21.53 3.94 -19.40
N TYR A 32 -20.58 4.05 -20.33
CA TYR A 32 -20.74 3.49 -21.68
C TYR A 32 -20.95 1.97 -21.66
N TYR A 33 -20.20 1.23 -20.83
CA TYR A 33 -20.34 -0.22 -20.74
C TYR A 33 -21.60 -0.62 -19.98
N LEU A 34 -22.00 0.14 -18.96
CA LEU A 34 -23.29 -0.05 -18.30
C LEU A 34 -24.44 0.14 -19.29
N ASP A 35 -24.40 1.18 -20.12
CA ASP A 35 -25.41 1.42 -21.16
C ASP A 35 -25.42 0.30 -22.20
N LEU A 36 -24.25 -0.23 -22.60
CA LEU A 36 -24.20 -1.40 -23.48
C LEU A 36 -24.86 -2.61 -22.85
N ILE A 37 -24.58 -2.90 -21.58
CA ILE A 37 -25.18 -4.02 -20.86
C ILE A 37 -26.70 -3.83 -20.80
N LYS A 38 -27.17 -2.69 -20.28
CA LYS A 38 -28.61 -2.41 -20.09
C LYS A 38 -29.41 -2.48 -21.38
N ASN A 39 -28.86 -1.97 -22.49
CA ASN A 39 -29.58 -1.92 -23.76
C ASN A 39 -29.52 -3.24 -24.56
N ASN A 40 -28.63 -4.17 -24.20
CA ASN A 40 -28.40 -5.39 -24.98
C ASN A 40 -28.45 -6.68 -24.14
N CYS A 41 -28.82 -6.58 -22.86
CA CYS A 41 -28.90 -7.74 -21.99
C CYS A 41 -30.06 -8.67 -22.36
N GLN A 42 -29.87 -9.96 -22.09
CA GLN A 42 -30.86 -11.01 -22.27
C GLN A 42 -30.87 -11.92 -21.04
N PHE A 43 -31.99 -12.56 -20.78
CA PHE A 43 -32.06 -13.65 -19.81
C PHE A 43 -31.97 -14.99 -20.52
N LYS A 44 -31.00 -15.81 -20.11
CA LYS A 44 -30.77 -17.15 -20.68
C LYS A 44 -30.57 -18.17 -19.57
N ARG A 45 -30.80 -19.43 -19.90
CA ARG A 45 -30.61 -20.56 -18.98
C ARG A 45 -29.13 -20.67 -18.59
N ARG A 46 -28.84 -20.66 -17.29
CA ARG A 46 -27.47 -20.71 -16.76
C ARG A 46 -26.66 -21.88 -17.31
N GLY A 47 -27.21 -23.09 -17.27
CA GLY A 47 -26.51 -24.29 -17.72
C GLY A 47 -26.05 -24.24 -19.18
N ASP A 48 -26.74 -23.48 -20.02
CA ASP A 48 -26.37 -23.30 -21.43
C ASP A 48 -25.22 -22.29 -21.59
N MET A 49 -25.14 -21.32 -20.68
CA MET A 49 -24.19 -20.19 -20.73
C MET A 49 -22.84 -20.48 -20.05
N GLU A 50 -22.77 -21.48 -19.17
CA GLU A 50 -21.52 -21.89 -18.50
C GLU A 50 -20.42 -22.34 -19.49
N ASN A 51 -20.77 -22.67 -20.74
CA ASN A 51 -19.83 -23.09 -21.78
C ASN A 51 -19.94 -22.30 -23.09
N ASP A 52 -20.66 -21.18 -23.10
CA ASP A 52 -20.89 -20.38 -24.32
C ASP A 52 -20.17 -19.03 -24.25
N PRO A 53 -18.97 -18.90 -24.85
CA PRO A 53 -18.21 -17.65 -24.84
C PRO A 53 -18.80 -16.56 -25.74
N SER A 54 -19.86 -16.85 -26.51
CA SER A 54 -20.57 -15.83 -27.29
C SER A 54 -21.40 -14.89 -26.39
N PHE A 55 -21.58 -15.24 -25.12
CA PHE A 55 -22.20 -14.41 -24.11
C PHE A 55 -21.28 -14.20 -22.90
N GLN A 56 -21.46 -13.08 -22.23
CA GLN A 56 -20.87 -12.76 -20.94
C GLN A 56 -21.96 -12.72 -19.88
N GLN A 57 -21.84 -13.56 -18.86
CA GLN A 57 -22.71 -13.60 -17.69
C GLN A 57 -22.36 -12.44 -16.77
N ILE A 58 -23.34 -11.58 -16.47
CA ILE A 58 -23.11 -10.37 -15.67
C ILE A 58 -23.13 -10.73 -14.19
N ILE A 59 -22.02 -10.48 -13.50
CA ILE A 59 -21.85 -10.77 -12.07
C ILE A 59 -21.63 -9.46 -11.30
N PRO A 60 -22.61 -8.97 -10.52
CA PRO A 60 -22.33 -7.99 -9.48
C PRO A 60 -21.32 -8.57 -8.48
N TYR A 61 -20.23 -7.84 -8.24
CA TYR A 61 -19.14 -8.23 -7.35
C TYR A 61 -18.88 -7.13 -6.31
N MET A 62 -19.48 -7.28 -5.14
CA MET A 62 -19.53 -6.26 -4.10
C MET A 62 -18.41 -6.45 -3.08
N LEU A 63 -17.46 -5.51 -3.08
CA LEU A 63 -16.47 -5.34 -2.03
C LEU A 63 -17.09 -4.55 -0.88
N PHE A 64 -16.72 -4.87 0.36
CA PHE A 64 -17.12 -4.09 1.52
C PHE A 64 -15.93 -3.65 2.34
N SER A 65 -15.94 -2.37 2.76
CA SER A 65 -14.97 -1.83 3.71
C SER A 65 -15.60 -1.11 4.89
N PHE A 66 -14.87 -1.15 6.00
CA PHE A 66 -15.10 -0.33 7.18
C PHE A 66 -13.73 0.23 7.63
N GLY A 67 -13.55 1.55 7.49
CA GLY A 67 -12.23 2.17 7.65
C GLY A 67 -11.20 1.60 6.67
N ASP A 68 -10.05 1.15 7.18
CA ASP A 68 -8.97 0.55 6.38
C ASP A 68 -9.09 -1.00 6.29
N LYS A 69 -10.23 -1.56 6.71
CA LYS A 69 -10.49 -3.01 6.71
C LYS A 69 -11.46 -3.41 5.60
N PHE A 70 -11.24 -4.58 5.01
CA PHE A 70 -12.09 -5.17 3.98
C PHE A 70 -12.67 -6.51 4.41
N PHE A 71 -13.93 -6.76 4.05
CA PHE A 71 -14.58 -8.02 4.33
C PHE A 71 -14.15 -9.08 3.31
N ALA A 72 -13.71 -10.22 3.82
CA ALA A 72 -13.37 -11.38 3.02
C ALA A 72 -13.90 -12.64 3.71
N TYR A 73 -14.20 -13.67 2.92
CA TYR A 73 -14.79 -14.91 3.42
C TYR A 73 -14.20 -16.12 2.71
N ASN A 74 -14.21 -17.28 3.36
CA ASN A 74 -13.82 -18.53 2.73
C ASN A 74 -14.95 -19.55 2.81
N TYR A 75 -15.02 -20.44 1.81
CA TYR A 75 -15.95 -21.57 1.83
C TYR A 75 -15.44 -22.67 2.77
N LEU A 76 -16.36 -23.27 3.50
CA LEU A 76 -16.17 -24.42 4.38
C LEU A 76 -16.51 -25.69 3.61
N LYS A 77 -16.10 -26.85 4.14
CA LYS A 77 -16.28 -28.18 3.49
C LYS A 77 -17.71 -28.49 3.04
N ASN A 78 -18.69 -27.91 3.72
CA ASN A 78 -20.11 -28.16 3.47
C ASN A 78 -20.72 -27.23 2.41
N ALA A 79 -19.94 -26.32 1.81
CA ALA A 79 -20.43 -25.41 0.80
C ALA A 79 -20.91 -26.13 -0.46
N GLY A 80 -21.99 -25.65 -1.09
CA GLY A 80 -22.46 -26.22 -2.36
C GLY A 80 -21.46 -26.06 -3.51
N GLU A 81 -20.67 -24.99 -3.48
CA GLU A 81 -19.66 -24.67 -4.49
C GLU A 81 -18.32 -25.34 -4.16
N GLN A 82 -18.25 -26.65 -4.41
CA GLN A 82 -17.13 -27.50 -4.03
C GLN A 82 -15.79 -27.08 -4.65
N ARG A 83 -15.80 -26.38 -5.80
CA ARG A 83 -14.56 -25.87 -6.43
C ARG A 83 -13.88 -24.76 -5.61
N LEU A 84 -14.62 -24.06 -4.74
CA LEU A 84 -14.11 -22.94 -3.93
C LEU A 84 -13.76 -23.33 -2.49
N VAL A 85 -14.15 -24.53 -2.04
CA VAL A 85 -13.89 -25.06 -0.68
C VAL A 85 -12.39 -25.13 -0.31
N ASN A 86 -11.50 -25.14 -1.30
CA ASN A 86 -10.04 -25.15 -1.12
C ASN A 86 -9.35 -23.87 -1.62
N THR A 87 -10.11 -22.84 -1.96
CA THR A 87 -9.56 -21.48 -2.07
C THR A 87 -9.47 -20.90 -0.66
N ASP A 88 -8.48 -20.04 -0.38
CA ASP A 88 -8.43 -19.36 0.93
C ASP A 88 -9.60 -18.37 1.02
N TYR A 89 -9.34 -17.07 1.17
CA TYR A 89 -10.41 -16.09 1.23
C TYR A 89 -10.73 -15.56 -0.17
N GLN A 90 -12.02 -15.37 -0.41
CA GLN A 90 -12.61 -14.58 -1.47
C GLN A 90 -12.78 -13.15 -0.99
N LEU A 91 -12.57 -12.20 -1.90
CA LEU A 91 -12.67 -10.77 -1.63
C LEU A 91 -13.74 -10.13 -2.49
N GLY A 92 -14.96 -10.10 -1.98
CA GLY A 92 -16.10 -9.62 -2.70
C GLY A 92 -17.16 -10.69 -2.82
N VAL A 93 -18.39 -10.29 -2.56
CA VAL A 93 -19.59 -11.13 -2.66
C VAL A 93 -20.14 -10.99 -4.05
N GLY A 94 -20.46 -12.08 -4.73
CA GLY A 94 -21.06 -12.00 -6.05
C GLY A 94 -21.78 -13.25 -6.47
N GLY A 95 -22.72 -13.07 -7.38
CA GLY A 95 -23.56 -14.10 -7.96
C GLY A 95 -24.29 -13.57 -9.18
N HIS A 96 -25.15 -14.40 -9.76
CA HIS A 96 -25.84 -14.07 -11.01
C HIS A 96 -27.01 -13.12 -10.77
N ILE A 97 -27.26 -12.21 -11.71
CA ILE A 97 -28.52 -11.46 -11.76
C ILE A 97 -29.57 -12.36 -12.43
N ASN A 98 -30.70 -12.58 -11.76
CA ASN A 98 -31.74 -13.48 -12.18
C ASN A 98 -32.91 -12.73 -12.83
N LYS A 99 -33.69 -13.42 -13.66
CA LYS A 99 -34.87 -12.83 -14.31
C LYS A 99 -35.90 -12.30 -13.32
N ASP A 100 -35.98 -12.90 -12.14
CA ASP A 100 -36.88 -12.48 -11.06
C ASP A 100 -36.44 -11.17 -10.40
N ASP A 101 -35.22 -10.67 -10.70
CA ASP A 101 -34.73 -9.36 -10.27
C ASP A 101 -35.35 -8.20 -11.07
N ILE A 102 -36.12 -8.50 -12.13
CA ILE A 102 -36.89 -7.48 -12.84
C ILE A 102 -38.04 -7.00 -11.95
N ASN A 103 -37.94 -5.77 -11.46
CA ASN A 103 -38.95 -5.16 -10.61
C ASN A 103 -39.41 -3.79 -11.15
N GLY A 104 -40.44 -3.80 -12.00
CA GLY A 104 -40.98 -2.58 -12.62
C GLY A 104 -39.92 -1.82 -13.41
N ASP A 105 -39.84 -0.50 -13.19
CA ASP A 105 -38.88 0.40 -13.86
C ASP A 105 -37.54 0.52 -13.12
N THR A 106 -37.29 -0.31 -12.09
CA THR A 106 -36.00 -0.29 -11.37
C THR A 106 -34.87 -0.88 -12.22
N ASP A 107 -33.65 -0.41 -11.98
CA ASP A 107 -32.47 -0.94 -12.65
C ASP A 107 -32.20 -2.38 -12.20
N VAL A 108 -32.33 -3.33 -13.13
CA VAL A 108 -32.13 -4.75 -12.86
C VAL A 108 -30.72 -5.07 -12.35
N LEU A 109 -29.71 -4.27 -12.72
CA LEU A 109 -28.36 -4.41 -12.20
C LEU A 109 -28.29 -4.06 -10.71
N GLU A 110 -29.01 -3.01 -10.30
CA GLU A 110 -29.07 -2.59 -8.89
C GLU A 110 -29.89 -3.56 -8.06
N THR A 111 -31.05 -4.00 -8.57
CA THR A 111 -31.93 -4.95 -7.88
C THR A 111 -31.25 -6.30 -7.67
N GLY A 112 -30.61 -6.86 -8.71
CA GLY A 112 -29.87 -8.11 -8.59
C GLY A 112 -28.65 -7.99 -7.67
N MET A 113 -27.89 -6.90 -7.75
CA MET A 113 -26.79 -6.62 -6.82
C MET A 113 -27.27 -6.54 -5.36
N ALA A 114 -28.40 -5.88 -5.12
CA ALA A 114 -28.96 -5.75 -3.77
C ALA A 114 -29.44 -7.10 -3.22
N ARG A 115 -30.14 -7.90 -4.03
CA ARG A 115 -30.57 -9.25 -3.66
C ARG A 115 -29.36 -10.14 -3.32
N GLU A 116 -28.37 -10.21 -4.21
CA GLU A 116 -27.16 -11.02 -3.99
C GLU A 116 -26.42 -10.62 -2.71
N TRP A 117 -26.32 -9.32 -2.44
CA TRP A 117 -25.75 -8.85 -1.18
C TRP A 117 -26.57 -9.34 0.03
N GLU A 118 -27.89 -9.21 -0.03
CA GLU A 118 -28.79 -9.60 1.05
C GLU A 118 -28.86 -11.11 1.25
N GLU A 119 -28.64 -11.94 0.23
CA GLU A 119 -28.63 -13.40 0.38
C GLU A 119 -27.40 -13.90 1.16
N GLU A 120 -26.26 -13.27 0.92
CA GLU A 120 -24.97 -13.75 1.43
C GLU A 120 -24.52 -13.08 2.72
N VAL A 121 -24.92 -11.82 2.93
CA VAL A 121 -24.38 -10.98 4.00
C VAL A 121 -25.48 -10.47 4.94
N ASP A 122 -25.21 -10.56 6.24
CA ASP A 122 -25.91 -9.81 7.28
C ASP A 122 -25.02 -8.68 7.79
N PHE A 123 -25.32 -7.45 7.35
CA PHE A 123 -24.61 -6.23 7.75
C PHE A 123 -25.49 -5.39 8.68
N LYS A 124 -24.98 -5.07 9.88
CA LYS A 124 -25.64 -4.20 10.87
C LYS A 124 -25.02 -2.81 10.84
N GLY A 125 -25.50 -1.98 9.91
CA GLY A 125 -25.08 -0.59 9.78
C GLY A 125 -25.71 0.07 8.55
N ASN A 126 -25.20 1.24 8.20
CA ASN A 126 -25.58 1.97 6.99
C ASN A 126 -24.44 1.99 5.98
N PHE A 127 -24.81 1.96 4.70
CA PHE A 127 -23.86 2.24 3.63
C PHE A 127 -23.66 3.76 3.51
N LEU A 128 -22.44 4.21 3.75
CA LEU A 128 -22.00 5.58 3.49
C LEU A 128 -21.85 5.84 1.98
N GLN A 129 -21.46 4.81 1.23
CA GLN A 129 -21.29 4.87 -0.21
C GLN A 129 -21.51 3.49 -0.83
N LYS A 130 -22.14 3.46 -2.00
CA LYS A 130 -22.13 2.34 -2.94
C LYS A 130 -21.70 2.91 -4.29
N ARG A 131 -20.61 2.39 -4.87
CA ARG A 131 -20.13 2.87 -6.17
C ARG A 131 -19.61 1.74 -7.03
N LEU A 132 -19.87 1.80 -8.33
CA LEU A 132 -19.16 1.00 -9.31
C LEU A 132 -17.72 1.52 -9.43
N VAL A 133 -16.74 0.63 -9.34
CA VAL A 133 -15.31 0.98 -9.39
C VAL A 133 -14.59 0.38 -10.59
N GLY A 134 -15.20 -0.59 -11.26
CA GLY A 134 -14.70 -1.10 -12.53
C GLY A 134 -15.43 -2.34 -13.02
N ILE A 135 -15.00 -2.82 -14.19
CA ILE A 135 -15.53 -4.02 -14.83
C ILE A 135 -14.38 -5.00 -15.07
N ILE A 136 -14.47 -6.19 -14.50
CA ILE A 136 -13.48 -7.26 -14.66
C ILE A 136 -13.83 -8.06 -15.91
N ASN A 137 -12.84 -8.21 -16.79
CA ASN A 137 -12.80 -9.30 -17.77
C ASN A 137 -11.55 -10.14 -17.49
N ASP A 138 -11.70 -11.47 -17.50
CA ASP A 138 -10.58 -12.39 -17.28
C ASP A 138 -10.74 -13.68 -18.10
N ASP A 139 -9.91 -13.84 -19.13
CA ASP A 139 -9.98 -15.01 -20.00
C ASP A 139 -9.06 -16.16 -19.53
N SER A 140 -8.51 -16.09 -18.31
CA SER A 140 -7.45 -17.01 -17.86
C SER A 140 -7.92 -18.44 -17.55
N ARG A 141 -9.21 -18.64 -17.22
CA ARG A 141 -9.81 -19.97 -17.02
C ARG A 141 -11.21 -20.05 -17.63
N GLU A 142 -11.67 -21.27 -17.90
CA GLU A 142 -12.96 -21.52 -18.58
C GLU A 142 -14.15 -20.85 -17.90
N VAL A 143 -14.14 -20.81 -16.57
CA VAL A 143 -15.20 -20.14 -15.79
C VAL A 143 -15.15 -18.64 -16.06
N GLU A 144 -14.01 -17.98 -15.86
CA GLU A 144 -13.94 -16.52 -16.01
C GLU A 144 -14.16 -16.05 -17.45
N LYS A 145 -13.83 -16.85 -18.47
CA LYS A 145 -14.03 -16.52 -19.90
C LYS A 145 -15.46 -16.19 -20.29
N VAL A 146 -16.44 -16.69 -19.53
CA VAL A 146 -17.87 -16.48 -19.78
C VAL A 146 -18.50 -15.54 -18.76
N HIS A 147 -17.72 -14.91 -17.87
CA HIS A 147 -18.21 -14.03 -16.81
C HIS A 147 -17.61 -12.63 -16.90
N LEU A 148 -18.46 -11.61 -16.73
CA LEU A 148 -18.07 -10.22 -16.67
C LEU A 148 -18.47 -9.63 -15.33
N GLY A 149 -17.48 -9.26 -14.52
CA GLY A 149 -17.69 -8.81 -13.14
C GLY A 149 -17.88 -7.30 -13.04
N LEU A 150 -19.05 -6.84 -12.58
CA LEU A 150 -19.29 -5.44 -12.21
C LEU A 150 -18.83 -5.22 -10.77
N VAL A 151 -17.68 -4.60 -10.57
CA VAL A 151 -17.07 -4.44 -9.24
C VAL A 151 -17.65 -3.21 -8.55
N TYR A 152 -18.36 -3.44 -7.46
CA TYR A 152 -18.87 -2.40 -6.59
C TYR A 152 -18.05 -2.31 -5.31
N HIS A 153 -17.90 -1.09 -4.78
CA HIS A 153 -17.32 -0.87 -3.47
C HIS A 153 -18.36 -0.23 -2.54
N PHE A 154 -18.75 -0.99 -1.53
CA PHE A 154 -19.63 -0.57 -0.45
C PHE A 154 -18.78 -0.13 0.74
N VAL A 155 -19.05 1.07 1.25
CA VAL A 155 -18.40 1.61 2.45
C VAL A 155 -19.43 1.65 3.56
N GLY A 156 -19.21 0.88 4.63
CA GLY A 156 -20.08 0.85 5.81
C GLY A 156 -19.62 1.79 6.92
N ASP A 157 -20.56 2.18 7.78
CA ASP A 157 -20.29 2.93 9.02
C ASP A 157 -20.06 2.04 10.26
N SER A 158 -20.16 0.71 10.08
CA SER A 158 -20.09 -0.29 11.15
C SER A 158 -19.18 -1.47 10.77
N PRO A 159 -18.47 -2.10 11.74
CA PRO A 159 -17.72 -3.33 11.51
C PRO A 159 -18.58 -4.60 11.59
N GLU A 160 -19.86 -4.49 11.96
CA GLU A 160 -20.74 -5.63 12.20
C GLU A 160 -21.26 -6.24 10.89
N ILE A 161 -20.46 -7.14 10.32
CA ILE A 161 -20.75 -7.84 9.07
C ILE A 161 -20.47 -9.34 9.22
N LEU A 162 -21.44 -10.18 8.84
CA LEU A 162 -21.36 -11.64 8.89
C LEU A 162 -21.86 -12.25 7.59
N VAL A 163 -21.34 -13.44 7.25
CA VAL A 163 -21.98 -14.29 6.23
C VAL A 163 -23.25 -14.91 6.81
N LYS A 164 -24.31 -15.05 6.02
CA LYS A 164 -25.57 -15.67 6.48
C LYS A 164 -25.45 -17.19 6.62
N GLU A 165 -24.85 -17.87 5.62
CA GLU A 165 -24.66 -19.32 5.64
C GLU A 165 -23.41 -19.74 6.44
N THR A 166 -23.44 -19.56 7.76
CA THR A 166 -22.29 -19.78 8.66
C THR A 166 -21.77 -21.22 8.74
N ASP A 167 -22.56 -22.20 8.30
CA ASP A 167 -22.18 -23.61 8.18
C ASP A 167 -21.40 -23.91 6.89
N LYS A 168 -21.52 -23.02 5.89
CA LYS A 168 -20.89 -23.15 4.57
C LYS A 168 -19.79 -22.12 4.33
N MET A 169 -19.80 -21.00 5.03
CA MET A 169 -18.83 -19.92 4.85
C MET A 169 -18.39 -19.33 6.19
N LYS A 170 -17.20 -18.75 6.20
CA LYS A 170 -16.70 -17.97 7.33
C LYS A 170 -16.13 -16.65 6.83
N GLY A 171 -16.75 -15.55 7.26
CA GLY A 171 -16.34 -14.18 6.92
C GLY A 171 -15.63 -13.49 8.08
N LYS A 172 -14.74 -12.54 7.77
CA LYS A 172 -14.21 -11.56 8.72
C LYS A 172 -13.65 -10.31 8.01
N LEU A 173 -13.49 -9.24 8.77
CA LEU A 173 -12.78 -8.04 8.32
C LEU A 173 -11.26 -8.22 8.47
N PHE A 174 -10.52 -7.93 7.41
CA PHE A 174 -9.06 -7.96 7.36
C PHE A 174 -8.49 -6.55 7.15
N ASP A 175 -7.35 -6.25 7.77
CA ASP A 175 -6.58 -5.08 7.35
C ASP A 175 -6.05 -5.31 5.94
N LEU A 176 -6.11 -4.28 5.09
CA LEU A 176 -5.73 -4.42 3.68
C LEU A 176 -4.29 -4.93 3.47
N LYS A 177 -3.36 -4.61 4.39
CA LYS A 177 -1.99 -5.12 4.39
C LYS A 177 -1.91 -6.65 4.57
N ASP A 178 -2.83 -7.23 5.33
CA ASP A 178 -2.84 -8.67 5.61
C ASP A 178 -3.41 -9.45 4.41
N ILE A 179 -4.18 -8.77 3.56
CA ILE A 179 -4.72 -9.31 2.31
C ILE A 179 -3.61 -9.56 1.28
N SER A 180 -2.55 -8.74 1.23
CA SER A 180 -1.38 -9.00 0.37
C SER A 180 -0.61 -10.26 0.75
N GLU A 181 -0.43 -10.47 2.05
CA GLU A 181 0.62 -11.34 2.57
C GLU A 181 0.12 -12.76 2.89
N ASN A 182 -1.20 -12.96 3.07
CA ASN A 182 -1.72 -14.16 3.74
C ASN A 182 -2.96 -14.81 3.10
N ILE A 183 -3.32 -14.51 1.83
CA ILE A 183 -4.57 -15.02 1.24
C ILE A 183 -4.32 -15.63 -0.15
N SER A 184 -4.57 -16.93 -0.35
CA SER A 184 -4.63 -17.57 -1.67
C SER A 184 -5.65 -16.85 -2.55
N HIS A 185 -5.12 -16.18 -3.57
CA HIS A 185 -5.86 -15.20 -4.32
C HIS A 185 -6.62 -15.84 -5.48
N SER A 186 -7.95 -15.86 -5.42
CA SER A 186 -8.76 -16.13 -6.63
C SER A 186 -8.43 -15.11 -7.73
N PRO A 187 -8.57 -15.45 -9.03
CA PRO A 187 -8.14 -14.56 -10.11
C PRO A 187 -8.74 -13.15 -10.06
N TRP A 188 -10.06 -13.05 -9.84
CA TRP A 188 -10.73 -11.76 -9.69
C TRP A 188 -10.28 -11.00 -8.46
N MET A 189 -10.06 -11.68 -7.33
CA MET A 189 -9.47 -11.06 -6.15
C MET A 189 -8.07 -10.49 -6.44
N GLN A 190 -7.23 -11.20 -7.21
CA GLN A 190 -5.90 -10.67 -7.61
C GLN A 190 -6.04 -9.40 -8.44
N ILE A 191 -6.96 -9.40 -9.41
CA ILE A 191 -7.22 -8.27 -10.29
C ILE A 191 -7.69 -7.07 -9.46
N VAL A 192 -8.71 -7.25 -8.63
CA VAL A 192 -9.24 -6.19 -7.73
C VAL A 192 -8.14 -5.68 -6.80
N TYR A 193 -7.39 -6.60 -6.19
CA TYR A 193 -6.31 -6.22 -5.28
C TYR A 193 -5.28 -5.35 -5.99
N LYS A 194 -4.73 -5.81 -7.12
CA LYS A 194 -3.68 -5.10 -7.86
C LYS A 194 -4.14 -3.79 -8.47
N ASN A 195 -5.34 -3.75 -9.06
CA ASN A 195 -5.79 -2.61 -9.86
C ASN A 195 -6.60 -1.58 -9.07
N TYR A 196 -7.23 -1.98 -7.97
CA TYR A 196 -8.09 -1.12 -7.17
C TYR A 196 -7.60 -0.99 -5.73
N LEU A 197 -7.47 -2.09 -4.99
CA LEU A 197 -7.24 -2.01 -3.55
C LEU A 197 -5.82 -1.57 -3.18
N PHE A 198 -4.81 -1.92 -3.98
CA PHE A 198 -3.42 -1.53 -3.75
C PHE A 198 -3.25 -0.01 -3.55
N LYS A 199 -4.13 0.80 -4.16
CA LYS A 199 -4.15 2.27 -4.02
C LYS A 199 -4.53 2.74 -2.61
N PHE A 200 -5.26 1.92 -1.85
CA PHE A 200 -5.69 2.21 -0.48
C PHE A 200 -4.72 1.67 0.57
N LEU A 201 -3.69 0.91 0.19
CA LEU A 201 -2.62 0.55 1.10
C LEU A 201 -1.89 1.84 1.49
N LYS A 202 -2.20 2.33 2.69
CA LYS A 202 -1.40 3.33 3.38
C LYS A 202 -0.05 2.69 3.70
N THR A 203 0.88 2.78 2.76
CA THR A 203 2.25 2.30 2.96
C THR A 203 3.10 3.49 3.37
N LYS A 204 3.52 3.52 4.63
CA LYS A 204 4.63 4.40 5.00
C LYS A 204 5.90 3.89 4.30
N LYS A 205 6.61 4.79 3.63
CA LYS A 205 7.95 4.52 3.10
C LYS A 205 8.96 4.87 4.18
N ILE A 206 9.68 3.90 4.70
CA ILE A 206 10.70 4.16 5.74
C ILE A 206 12.08 4.18 5.09
N ILE A 207 12.75 5.32 5.23
CA ILE A 207 14.00 5.61 4.53
C ILE A 207 15.06 5.98 5.56
N GLY A 208 16.09 5.17 5.69
CA GLY A 208 17.31 5.56 6.40
C GLY A 208 18.24 6.30 5.46
N VAL A 209 18.74 7.46 5.89
CA VAL A 209 19.72 8.23 5.10
C VAL A 209 21.08 8.16 5.80
N THR A 210 22.07 7.75 5.03
CA THR A 210 23.48 7.71 5.44
C THR A 210 24.39 8.31 4.38
N GLY A 211 25.65 8.54 4.72
CA GLY A 211 26.61 9.28 3.91
C GLY A 211 27.54 10.13 4.76
N GLU A 212 28.69 10.49 4.22
CA GLU A 212 29.74 11.20 4.93
C GLU A 212 29.36 12.66 5.19
N ILE A 213 30.09 13.34 6.09
CA ILE A 213 29.94 14.78 6.29
C ILE A 213 30.11 15.55 4.97
N GLY A 214 29.25 16.55 4.70
CA GLY A 214 29.28 17.33 3.46
C GLY A 214 28.66 16.67 2.22
N ALA A 215 28.16 15.43 2.31
CA ALA A 215 27.59 14.72 1.15
C ALA A 215 26.20 15.23 0.68
N GLY A 216 25.47 15.98 1.52
CA GLY A 216 24.15 16.55 1.16
C GLY A 216 22.93 15.81 1.73
N LYS A 217 23.09 15.01 2.79
CA LYS A 217 22.00 14.31 3.48
C LYS A 217 20.89 15.25 3.98
N ASP A 218 21.25 16.41 4.54
CA ASP A 218 20.25 17.37 5.00
C ASP A 218 19.48 17.97 3.81
N THR A 219 20.17 18.24 2.69
CA THR A 219 19.56 18.67 1.43
C THR A 219 18.60 17.61 0.87
N PHE A 220 18.96 16.32 0.95
CA PHE A 220 18.05 15.21 0.62
C PHE A 220 16.78 15.29 1.46
N CYS A 221 16.91 15.39 2.78
CA CYS A 221 15.78 15.42 3.69
C CYS A 221 14.87 16.63 3.43
N GLN A 222 15.47 17.80 3.19
CA GLN A 222 14.75 19.03 2.87
C GLN A 222 13.98 18.91 1.56
N TYR A 223 14.62 18.43 0.49
CA TYR A 223 13.95 18.23 -0.79
C TYR A 223 12.76 17.28 -0.67
N VAL A 224 12.92 16.16 0.04
CA VAL A 224 11.81 15.22 0.22
C VAL A 224 10.67 15.88 1.00
N LYS A 225 10.97 16.61 2.07
CA LYS A 225 9.96 17.33 2.87
C LYS A 225 9.18 18.37 2.06
N GLU A 226 9.84 19.05 1.14
CA GLU A 226 9.24 20.12 0.33
C GLU A 226 8.44 19.59 -0.87
N ASN A 227 8.74 18.39 -1.37
CA ASN A 227 8.20 17.88 -2.64
C ASN A 227 7.34 16.62 -2.52
N PHE A 228 7.24 16.01 -1.35
CA PHE A 228 6.42 14.82 -1.11
C PHE A 228 5.41 15.07 0.03
N PRO A 229 4.22 14.46 -0.04
CA PRO A 229 3.21 14.60 1.01
C PRO A 229 3.59 13.78 2.25
N ASN A 230 3.10 14.23 3.42
CA ASN A 230 3.14 13.50 4.68
C ASN A 230 4.55 13.02 5.10
N VAL A 231 5.54 13.93 5.05
CA VAL A 231 6.93 13.60 5.37
C VAL A 231 7.24 13.84 6.85
N SER A 232 7.67 12.79 7.55
CA SER A 232 8.19 12.86 8.92
C SER A 232 9.68 12.57 8.94
N ILE A 233 10.49 13.50 9.43
CA ILE A 233 11.94 13.31 9.55
C ILE A 233 12.28 13.16 11.02
N PHE A 234 13.00 12.10 11.35
CA PHE A 234 13.52 11.84 12.69
C PHE A 234 15.04 11.76 12.68
N ARG A 235 15.64 12.27 13.75
CA ARG A 235 17.04 12.06 14.12
C ARG A 235 17.08 11.30 15.45
N PHE A 236 18.11 10.48 15.64
CA PHE A 236 18.30 9.73 16.88
C PHE A 236 18.41 10.62 18.13
N SER A 237 18.82 11.88 17.96
CA SER A 237 18.95 12.87 19.03
C SER A 237 17.65 13.60 19.39
N ASP A 238 16.56 13.41 18.64
CA ASP A 238 15.34 14.21 18.85
C ASP A 238 14.71 13.95 20.21
N ALA A 239 14.64 12.69 20.65
CA ALA A 239 14.14 12.33 21.97
C ALA A 239 14.96 12.97 23.10
N LEU A 240 16.29 13.07 22.92
CA LEU A 240 17.18 13.71 23.88
C LEU A 240 16.92 15.23 23.94
N THR A 241 16.70 15.83 22.78
CA THR A 241 16.38 17.26 22.66
C THR A 241 15.05 17.57 23.34
N GLU A 242 14.03 16.75 23.12
CA GLU A 242 12.72 16.89 23.75
C GLU A 242 12.81 16.83 25.28
N VAL A 243 13.58 15.88 25.83
CA VAL A 243 13.77 15.75 27.28
C VAL A 243 14.53 16.96 27.84
N LEU A 244 15.64 17.36 27.22
CA LEU A 244 16.45 18.47 27.73
C LEU A 244 15.71 19.81 27.68
N LYS A 245 14.82 20.01 26.71
CA LYS A 245 13.96 21.20 26.61
C LYS A 245 12.97 21.36 27.76
N ILE A 246 12.70 20.30 28.53
CA ILE A 246 11.87 20.41 29.74
C ILE A 246 12.62 21.17 30.84
N PHE A 247 13.95 21.06 30.88
CA PHE A 247 14.79 21.59 31.95
C PHE A 247 15.58 22.84 31.56
N PHE A 248 15.83 23.04 30.25
CA PHE A 248 16.71 24.10 29.76
C PHE A 248 16.10 24.84 28.56
N ASP A 249 16.26 26.17 28.55
CA ASP A 249 15.82 27.02 27.42
C ASP A 249 16.65 26.80 26.15
N SER A 250 17.92 26.43 26.31
CA SER A 250 18.84 26.13 25.21
C SER A 250 19.51 24.77 25.42
N VAL A 251 19.42 23.89 24.42
CA VAL A 251 20.03 22.55 24.47
C VAL A 251 21.46 22.60 23.94
N LYS A 252 22.44 22.25 24.77
CA LYS A 252 23.84 22.13 24.34
C LYS A 252 24.15 20.72 23.84
N ARG A 253 25.11 20.63 22.93
CA ARG A 253 25.58 19.36 22.36
C ARG A 253 26.16 18.44 23.41
N ASP A 254 26.92 18.99 24.37
CA ASP A 254 27.56 18.22 25.43
C ASP A 254 26.52 17.59 26.37
N ASP A 255 25.42 18.30 26.66
CA ASP A 255 24.31 17.78 27.46
C ASP A 255 23.61 16.62 26.75
N GLN A 256 23.38 16.74 25.43
CA GLN A 256 22.83 15.65 24.61
C GLN A 256 23.75 14.43 24.60
N GLN A 257 25.06 14.63 24.50
CA GLN A 257 26.02 13.53 24.55
C GLN A 257 26.01 12.85 25.90
N TRP A 258 26.02 13.63 26.98
CA TRP A 258 25.99 13.11 28.35
C TRP A 258 24.74 12.27 28.60
N ILE A 259 23.54 12.80 28.34
CA ILE A 259 22.29 12.06 28.55
C ILE A 259 22.19 10.83 27.64
N SER A 260 22.68 10.92 26.39
CA SER A 260 22.77 9.76 25.49
C SER A 260 23.61 8.65 26.13
N THR A 261 24.79 8.99 26.67
CA THR A 261 25.68 8.03 27.33
C THR A 261 24.99 7.39 28.53
N GLN A 262 24.39 8.19 29.40
CA GLN A 262 23.71 7.68 30.61
C GLN A 262 22.53 6.74 30.27
N LEU A 263 21.72 7.10 29.26
CA LEU A 263 20.62 6.23 28.81
C LEU A 263 21.14 4.91 28.22
N ARG A 264 22.24 4.95 27.46
CA ARG A 264 22.83 3.76 26.85
C ARG A 264 23.45 2.83 27.88
N GLU A 265 24.15 3.40 28.87
CA GLU A 265 24.74 2.64 29.99
C GLU A 265 23.65 1.93 30.80
N ARG A 266 22.52 2.60 31.06
CA ARG A 266 21.44 2.05 31.87
C ARG A 266 20.52 1.08 31.12
N PHE A 267 20.12 1.41 29.90
CA PHE A 267 19.04 0.73 29.18
C PHE A 267 19.49 -0.02 27.93
N GLY A 268 20.79 0.01 27.62
CA GLY A 268 21.38 -0.65 26.46
C GLY A 268 21.63 0.28 25.28
N GLN A 269 22.54 -0.15 24.40
CA GLN A 269 23.03 0.65 23.27
C GLN A 269 21.94 0.97 22.22
N ASP A 270 20.82 0.25 22.24
CA ASP A 270 19.71 0.38 21.30
C ASP A 270 18.55 1.26 21.82
N ILE A 271 18.68 1.89 22.99
CA ILE A 271 17.58 2.64 23.62
C ILE A 271 17.01 3.77 22.74
N LEU A 272 17.86 4.55 22.09
CA LEU A 272 17.43 5.65 21.21
C LEU A 272 16.70 5.12 19.98
N VAL A 273 17.14 3.96 19.49
CA VAL A 273 16.55 3.25 18.36
C VAL A 273 15.16 2.73 18.73
N LYS A 274 15.00 2.12 19.90
CA LYS A 274 13.69 1.69 20.42
C LYS A 274 12.71 2.85 20.56
N ALA A 275 13.16 3.98 21.09
CA ALA A 275 12.33 5.19 21.22
C ALA A 275 11.85 5.71 19.86
N LEU A 276 12.74 5.69 18.87
CA LEU A 276 12.47 6.09 17.50
C LEU A 276 11.48 5.13 16.82
N ILE A 277 11.69 3.81 16.89
CA ILE A 277 10.75 2.80 16.36
C ILE A 277 9.35 3.01 16.94
N LYS A 278 9.24 3.30 18.24
CA LYS A 278 7.95 3.59 18.88
C LYS A 278 7.25 4.79 18.24
N LYS A 279 7.97 5.86 17.90
CA LYS A 279 7.41 7.03 17.18
C LYS A 279 7.00 6.66 15.75
N ILE A 280 7.85 5.93 15.03
CA ILE A 280 7.58 5.51 13.64
C ILE A 280 6.37 4.58 13.56
N ASN A 281 6.17 3.70 14.55
CA ASN A 281 5.04 2.77 14.58
C ASN A 281 3.68 3.48 14.68
N ASN A 282 3.65 4.71 15.21
CA ASN A 282 2.44 5.54 15.26
C ASN A 282 2.14 6.27 13.94
N ILE A 283 3.01 6.16 12.94
CA ILE A 283 2.79 6.71 11.60
C ILE A 283 2.24 5.59 10.72
N SER A 284 1.13 5.88 10.04
CA SER A 284 0.45 4.94 9.13
C SER A 284 0.77 5.19 7.66
N GLU A 285 1.11 6.42 7.27
CA GLU A 285 1.28 6.80 5.86
C GLU A 285 2.38 7.84 5.64
N GLY A 286 2.78 8.03 4.38
CA GLY A 286 3.74 9.05 3.97
C GLY A 286 5.19 8.58 3.97
N VAL A 287 6.13 9.51 3.99
CA VAL A 287 7.56 9.20 3.98
C VAL A 287 8.16 9.46 5.35
N VAL A 288 8.73 8.42 5.95
CA VAL A 288 9.43 8.49 7.23
C VAL A 288 10.92 8.44 6.96
N ILE A 289 11.65 9.52 7.25
CA ILE A 289 13.10 9.58 7.06
C ILE A 289 13.82 9.48 8.39
N LEU A 290 14.75 8.55 8.50
CA LEU A 290 15.73 8.45 9.58
C LEU A 290 17.04 9.08 9.13
N ASN A 291 17.24 10.34 9.47
CA ASN A 291 18.42 11.09 9.07
C ASN A 291 19.58 10.78 10.02
N GLY A 292 20.60 10.10 9.49
CA GLY A 292 21.84 9.83 10.20
C GLY A 292 21.96 8.41 10.75
N VAL A 293 21.65 7.40 9.92
CA VAL A 293 21.96 6.00 10.21
C VAL A 293 23.49 5.82 10.12
N ARG A 294 24.17 5.76 11.27
CA ARG A 294 25.65 5.79 11.33
C ARG A 294 26.27 4.59 12.00
N ARG A 295 25.49 3.80 12.75
CA ARG A 295 25.98 2.63 13.49
C ARG A 295 25.35 1.34 12.98
N PRO A 296 26.03 0.19 13.13
CA PRO A 296 25.44 -1.10 12.77
C PRO A 296 24.08 -1.36 13.42
N GLY A 297 23.90 -1.00 14.70
CA GLY A 297 22.62 -1.13 15.40
C GLY A 297 21.50 -0.27 14.79
N ASP A 298 21.82 0.93 14.28
CA ASP A 298 20.87 1.80 13.60
C ASP A 298 20.39 1.15 12.29
N PHE A 299 21.32 0.55 11.55
CA PHE A 299 21.04 -0.15 10.29
C PHE A 299 20.21 -1.41 10.52
N THR A 300 20.59 -2.25 11.50
CA THR A 300 19.82 -3.45 11.86
C THR A 300 18.38 -3.10 12.20
N ALA A 301 18.17 -2.04 12.98
CA ALA A 301 16.83 -1.60 13.35
C ALA A 301 16.02 -1.01 12.19
N LEU A 302 16.66 -0.24 11.31
CA LEU A 302 16.04 0.21 10.06
C LEU A 302 15.50 -0.98 9.27
N LYS A 303 16.29 -2.07 9.16
CA LYS A 303 15.87 -3.29 8.45
C LYS A 303 14.75 -4.04 9.16
N GLN A 304 14.75 -4.08 10.49
CA GLN A 304 13.67 -4.72 11.28
C GLN A 304 12.30 -4.08 11.05
N ILE A 305 12.26 -2.79 10.74
CA ILE A 305 11.01 -2.07 10.41
C ILE A 305 10.75 -2.00 8.90
N ALA A 306 11.37 -2.88 8.11
CA ALA A 306 11.27 -2.91 6.65
C ALA A 306 11.72 -1.62 5.94
N GLY A 307 12.60 -0.84 6.56
CA GLY A 307 13.16 0.38 5.98
C GLY A 307 14.22 0.11 4.90
N LYS A 308 14.28 1.03 3.93
CA LYS A 308 15.31 1.07 2.88
C LYS A 308 16.39 2.07 3.25
N LEU A 309 17.65 1.70 3.05
CA LEU A 309 18.81 2.54 3.27
C LEU A 309 19.19 3.23 1.96
N VAL A 310 19.28 4.56 2.00
CA VAL A 310 19.79 5.40 0.91
C VAL A 310 21.14 5.97 1.36
N TYR A 311 22.19 5.65 0.59
CA TYR A 311 23.50 6.26 0.74
C TYR A 311 23.62 7.48 -0.17
N VAL A 312 23.97 8.62 0.42
CA VAL A 312 24.26 9.87 -0.31
C VAL A 312 25.76 10.09 -0.27
N GLY A 313 26.42 9.88 -1.41
CA GLY A 313 27.85 10.06 -1.61
C GLY A 313 28.19 11.40 -2.25
N ALA A 314 29.43 11.85 -2.07
CA ALA A 314 30.03 12.93 -2.85
C ALA A 314 31.56 12.88 -2.76
N ASP A 315 32.23 13.42 -3.78
CA ASP A 315 33.68 13.55 -3.82
C ASP A 315 34.22 14.29 -2.60
N VAL A 316 35.27 13.75 -1.98
CA VAL A 316 35.87 14.29 -0.75
C VAL A 316 36.19 15.77 -0.84
N ARG A 317 36.64 16.25 -2.00
CA ARG A 317 36.95 17.67 -2.23
C ARG A 317 35.70 18.55 -2.19
N LYS A 318 34.61 18.12 -2.85
CA LYS A 318 33.33 18.84 -2.82
C LYS A 318 32.70 18.83 -1.43
N ARG A 319 32.83 17.72 -0.70
CA ARG A 319 32.39 17.62 0.69
C ARG A 319 33.10 18.65 1.58
N TRP A 320 34.42 18.75 1.44
CA TRP A 320 35.23 19.75 2.15
C TRP A 320 34.80 21.18 1.80
N GLU A 321 34.70 21.51 0.51
CA GLU A 321 34.27 22.84 0.04
C GLU A 321 32.91 23.24 0.64
N ARG A 322 31.95 22.32 0.66
CA ARG A 322 30.64 22.55 1.26
C ARG A 322 30.71 22.79 2.76
N VAL A 323 31.55 22.06 3.49
CA VAL A 323 31.71 22.22 4.95
C VAL A 323 32.31 23.59 5.26
N VAL A 324 33.39 23.96 4.57
CA VAL A 324 34.06 25.26 4.76
C VAL A 324 33.12 26.42 4.41
N LEU A 325 32.33 26.31 3.35
CA LEU A 325 31.37 27.34 2.96
C LEU A 325 30.19 27.47 3.92
N ARG A 326 29.76 26.38 4.57
CA ARG A 326 28.56 26.34 5.42
C ARG A 326 28.73 27.18 6.70
N LYS A 327 29.94 27.23 7.28
CA LYS A 327 30.27 27.93 8.54
C LYS A 327 29.22 27.74 9.65
N GLU A 328 28.62 26.56 9.73
CA GLU A 328 27.57 26.27 10.71
C GLU A 328 28.16 26.05 12.11
N LYS A 329 29.43 25.64 12.17
CA LYS A 329 30.16 25.46 13.41
C LYS A 329 31.44 26.29 13.45
N ALA A 330 31.89 26.58 14.67
CA ALA A 330 33.13 27.32 14.92
C ALA A 330 34.39 26.61 14.36
N ASP A 331 34.30 25.30 14.15
CA ASP A 331 35.34 24.41 13.66
C ASP A 331 35.20 24.05 12.16
N ASP A 332 34.35 24.73 11.38
CA ASP A 332 34.16 24.40 9.95
C ASP A 332 35.29 24.92 9.02
N ASP A 333 36.15 25.81 9.50
CA ASP A 333 37.30 26.37 8.75
C ASP A 333 38.55 25.46 8.88
N VAL A 334 38.41 24.21 8.42
CA VAL A 334 39.45 23.18 8.54
C VAL A 334 40.26 23.08 7.24
N PRO A 335 41.60 23.03 7.28
CA PRO A 335 42.42 22.71 6.11
C PRO A 335 42.05 21.35 5.49
N PHE A 336 42.21 21.21 4.17
CA PHE A 336 41.79 20.01 3.44
C PHE A 336 42.47 18.73 3.95
N GLU A 337 43.74 18.81 4.31
CA GLU A 337 44.52 17.69 4.85
C GLU A 337 43.92 17.21 6.18
N LYS A 338 43.52 18.15 7.04
CA LYS A 338 42.90 17.83 8.32
C LYS A 338 41.47 17.29 8.15
N PHE A 339 40.74 17.77 7.14
CA PHE A 339 39.45 17.19 6.76
C PHE A 339 39.57 15.75 6.25
N LEU A 340 40.65 15.44 5.53
CA LEU A 340 40.93 14.10 5.05
C LEU A 340 41.23 13.14 6.21
N GLU A 341 42.01 13.57 7.20
CA GLU A 341 42.23 12.81 8.44
C GLU A 341 40.93 12.54 9.19
N LEU A 342 40.08 13.56 9.37
CA LEU A 342 38.78 13.43 10.03
C LEU A 342 37.82 12.53 9.25
N SER A 343 37.87 12.57 7.91
CA SER A 343 37.12 11.64 7.04
C SER A 343 37.62 10.20 7.14
N GLY A 344 38.85 9.98 7.61
CA GLY A 344 39.42 8.67 7.87
C GLY A 344 39.13 8.12 9.27
N ALA A 345 38.48 8.90 10.15
CA ALA A 345 38.16 8.49 11.52
C ALA A 345 37.17 7.32 11.56
N GLU A 346 37.21 6.54 12.64
CA GLU A 346 36.39 5.33 12.82
C GLU A 346 34.90 5.54 12.55
N ALA A 347 34.34 6.68 12.95
CA ALA A 347 32.93 7.01 12.73
C ALA A 347 32.57 7.16 11.24
N GLU A 348 33.47 7.68 10.41
CA GLU A 348 33.26 7.82 8.96
C GLU A 348 33.52 6.49 8.23
N GLN A 349 34.45 5.67 8.73
CA GLN A 349 34.65 4.30 8.23
C GLN A 349 33.40 3.43 8.43
N GLN A 350 32.74 3.55 9.59
CA GLN A 350 31.47 2.86 9.84
C GLN A 350 30.36 3.32 8.90
N ILE A 351 30.30 4.63 8.59
CA ILE A 351 29.36 5.18 7.61
C ILE A 351 29.58 4.56 6.23
N SER A 352 30.84 4.47 5.78
CA SER A 352 31.18 3.85 4.50
C SER A 352 30.80 2.36 4.47
N ALA A 353 31.04 1.62 5.54
CA ALA A 353 30.68 0.20 5.64
C ALA A 353 29.15 -0.03 5.59
N ILE A 354 28.37 0.84 6.24
CA ILE A 354 26.91 0.82 6.17
C ILE A 354 26.44 1.24 4.77
N GLY A 355 27.05 2.27 4.19
CA GLY A 355 26.80 2.71 2.81
C GLY A 355 27.03 1.59 1.78
N GLY A 356 28.02 0.73 2.04
CA GLY A 356 28.26 -0.55 1.34
C GLY A 356 27.01 -1.40 1.15
N GLN A 357 26.09 -1.37 2.10
CA GLN A 357 24.89 -2.20 2.18
C GLN A 357 23.60 -1.42 1.81
N ALA A 358 23.73 -0.23 1.24
CA ALA A 358 22.57 0.59 0.88
C ALA A 358 21.76 -0.04 -0.25
N ASP A 359 20.43 0.04 -0.13
CA ASP A 359 19.51 -0.41 -1.17
C ASP A 359 19.55 0.53 -2.38
N PHE A 360 19.82 1.82 -2.14
CA PHE A 360 19.95 2.85 -3.16
C PHE A 360 21.15 3.75 -2.89
N ARG A 361 21.76 4.23 -3.96
CA ARG A 361 22.89 5.16 -3.92
C ARG A 361 22.60 6.39 -4.76
N ILE A 362 22.95 7.55 -4.24
CA ILE A 362 22.84 8.84 -4.92
C ILE A 362 24.21 9.52 -4.85
N GLU A 363 24.74 9.90 -6.00
CA GLU A 363 26.02 10.62 -6.09
C GLU A 363 25.75 12.11 -6.27
N ASN A 364 26.13 12.90 -5.27
CA ASN A 364 25.94 14.35 -5.22
C ASN A 364 27.19 15.09 -5.71
N ASN A 365 27.63 14.73 -6.91
CA ASN A 365 28.75 15.37 -7.60
C ASN A 365 28.30 16.31 -8.73
N GLY A 366 27.02 16.25 -9.11
CA GLY A 366 26.45 17.01 -10.21
C GLY A 366 25.87 18.37 -9.80
N SER A 367 24.95 18.85 -10.63
CA SER A 367 24.11 20.02 -10.33
C SER A 367 23.06 19.70 -9.25
N LYS A 368 22.42 20.75 -8.73
CA LYS A 368 21.33 20.60 -7.74
C LYS A 368 20.12 19.89 -8.36
N GLU A 369 19.83 20.19 -9.62
CA GLU A 369 18.75 19.60 -10.40
C GLU A 369 18.98 18.10 -10.65
N GLU A 370 20.21 17.71 -10.96
CA GLU A 370 20.60 16.31 -11.10
C GLU A 370 20.46 15.55 -9.77
N PHE A 371 20.89 16.16 -8.67
CA PHE A 371 20.72 15.57 -7.34
C PHE A 371 19.23 15.38 -6.99
N PHE A 372 18.40 16.38 -7.25
CA PHE A 372 16.95 16.32 -7.01
C PHE A 372 16.23 15.29 -7.88
N SER A 373 16.63 15.17 -9.15
CA SER A 373 16.12 14.15 -10.07
C SER A 373 16.46 12.73 -9.58
N GLN A 374 17.68 12.52 -9.09
CA GLN A 374 18.09 11.25 -8.48
C GLN A 374 17.26 10.94 -7.22
N ILE A 375 17.04 11.94 -6.35
CA ILE A 375 16.21 11.75 -5.15
C ILE A 375 14.80 11.31 -5.53
N LYS A 376 14.16 12.04 -6.46
CA LYS A 376 12.80 11.71 -6.91
C LYS A 376 12.71 10.26 -7.41
N LYS A 377 13.64 9.86 -8.29
CA LYS A 377 13.71 8.50 -8.82
C LYS A 377 13.83 7.45 -7.72
N VAL A 378 14.67 7.69 -6.70
CA VAL A 378 14.83 6.76 -5.56
C VAL A 378 13.55 6.66 -4.74
N ILE A 379 12.89 7.79 -4.42
CA ILE A 379 11.64 7.77 -3.64
C ILE A 379 10.50 7.08 -4.40
N ASP A 380 10.47 7.19 -5.73
CA ASP A 380 9.46 6.54 -6.58
C ASP A 380 9.64 5.02 -6.66
N LEU A 381 10.88 4.52 -6.46
CA LEU A 381 11.23 3.09 -6.48
C LEU A 381 11.08 2.40 -5.12
N ILE A 382 11.07 3.16 -4.02
CA ILE A 382 10.78 2.68 -2.66
C ILE A 382 9.28 2.59 -2.49
#